data_AF-A0AAU4DXM3-F1
#
_entry.id   AF-A0AAU4DXM3-F1
#
_cell.length_a   1.000
_cell.length_b   1.000
_cell.length_c   1.000
_cell.angle_alpha   90.00
_cell.angle_beta   90.00
_cell.angle_gamma   90.00
#
_symmetry.space_group_name_H-M   'P 1'
#
loop_
_entity.id
_entity.type
_entity.pdbx_description
1 polymer ?
#
loop_
_entity_poly.entity_id
_entity_poly.type
_entity_poly.pdbx_seq_one_letter_code
_entity_poly.pdbx_strand_id
1 'polypeptide(L)'
;MAKVNWSERGTPVACRLPAERPHRASRLIAVLREARQATGRNPETGRIEPGSGALSGNWLGAVGYLMLVDQVGSAYRPAGVPAVPGPPVVRALRYFAPGVGEPEREALYALRCSLVHDFGLVSVGGPGRTHHFMLDDAEGGPIVRLPPEPWDGRAGHCRRFNATWVNLRALGDLAEDVFRRLSTLPEPAAARPGRPASPVLRDGPARPAYRRALSTRAASGDRKPVGGGT
;
A
#
# COMPACT_ATOMS: atom_id res chain seq x y z
N MET A 1 34.87 -7.39 -6.12
CA MET A 1 34.34 -6.11 -5.58
C MET A 1 34.15 -5.15 -6.74
N ALA A 2 32.94 -5.06 -7.29
CA ALA A 2 32.68 -4.25 -8.48
C ALA A 2 32.30 -2.82 -8.10
N LYS A 3 33.10 -1.86 -8.58
CA LYS A 3 32.74 -0.45 -8.64
C LYS A 3 31.91 -0.23 -9.90
N VAL A 4 30.73 0.34 -9.76
CA VAL A 4 29.90 0.77 -10.89
C VAL A 4 30.08 2.27 -11.06
N ASN A 5 30.46 2.68 -12.27
CA ASN A 5 30.60 4.07 -12.70
C ASN A 5 29.48 4.37 -13.69
N TRP A 6 28.82 5.53 -13.56
CA TRP A 6 27.72 5.96 -14.43
C TRP A 6 28.10 7.28 -15.13
N SER A 7 28.28 7.26 -16.47
CA SER A 7 28.18 8.39 -17.40
C SER A 7 27.51 7.84 -18.69
N GLU A 8 26.77 8.55 -19.56
CA GLU A 8 26.90 9.96 -19.97
C GLU A 8 25.58 10.54 -20.56
N ARG A 9 24.40 9.91 -20.36
CA ARG A 9 23.09 10.45 -20.78
C ARG A 9 21.95 10.19 -19.77
N GLY A 10 22.26 10.35 -18.50
CA GLY A 10 21.32 10.12 -17.40
C GLY A 10 21.69 10.93 -16.18
N THR A 11 21.87 12.24 -16.33
CA THR A 11 22.03 13.13 -15.19
C THR A 11 20.70 13.18 -14.43
N PRO A 12 20.62 12.73 -13.17
CA PRO A 12 19.66 13.37 -12.29
C PRO A 12 20.13 14.82 -12.22
N VAL A 13 19.31 15.74 -12.70
CA VAL A 13 19.50 17.15 -12.34
C VAL A 13 19.51 17.16 -10.83
N ALA A 14 20.68 17.39 -10.25
CA ALA A 14 20.79 17.65 -8.83
C ALA A 14 19.90 18.86 -8.56
N CYS A 15 18.70 18.60 -8.05
CA CYS A 15 17.84 19.65 -7.52
C CYS A 15 18.62 20.22 -6.33
N ARG A 16 19.44 21.24 -6.60
CA ARG A 16 20.02 22.08 -5.57
C ARG A 16 18.85 22.82 -4.94
N LEU A 17 18.24 22.19 -3.95
CA LEU A 17 17.39 22.92 -3.01
C LEU A 17 18.32 23.93 -2.31
N PRO A 18 18.05 25.25 -2.41
CA PRO A 18 18.87 26.24 -1.74
C PRO A 18 18.91 25.93 -0.24
N ALA A 19 20.10 26.12 0.33
CA ALA A 19 20.42 25.82 1.71
C ALA A 19 19.79 26.85 2.66
N GLU A 20 18.46 26.92 2.73
CA GLU A 20 17.77 27.76 3.71
C GLU A 20 16.60 27.01 4.35
N ARG A 21 16.91 26.43 5.53
CA ARG A 21 16.02 25.70 6.45
C ARG A 21 15.49 24.38 5.85
N PRO A 22 15.82 23.20 6.41
CA PRO A 22 15.21 21.96 5.94
C PRO A 22 13.70 22.08 6.12
N HIS A 23 12.97 22.17 5.01
CA HIS A 23 11.53 22.27 4.99
C HIS A 23 10.99 21.11 5.82
N ARG A 24 10.40 21.40 6.98
CA ARG A 24 9.64 20.42 7.76
C ARG A 24 8.32 20.18 7.01
N ALA A 25 8.41 19.52 5.86
CA ALA A 25 7.25 19.06 5.14
C ALA A 25 6.69 17.83 5.87
N SER A 26 5.38 17.82 6.11
CA SER A 26 4.71 16.62 6.59
C SER A 26 4.94 15.48 5.61
N ARG A 27 5.41 14.32 6.10
CA ARG A 27 5.62 13.11 5.27
C ARG A 27 4.34 12.68 4.56
N LEU A 28 3.19 12.94 5.18
CA LEU A 28 1.86 12.68 4.63
C LEU A 28 1.59 13.55 3.39
N ILE A 29 1.95 14.82 3.44
CA ILE A 29 1.77 15.76 2.32
C ILE A 29 2.77 15.45 1.20
N ALA A 30 4.01 15.10 1.55
CA ALA A 30 5.00 14.68 0.57
C ALA A 30 4.54 13.45 -0.22
N VAL A 31 4.12 12.37 0.46
CA VAL A 31 3.66 11.16 -0.24
C VAL A 31 2.41 11.41 -1.08
N LEU A 32 1.48 12.26 -0.62
CA LEU A 32 0.30 12.64 -1.39
C LEU A 32 0.68 13.37 -2.69
N ARG A 33 1.57 14.36 -2.63
CA ARG A 33 2.01 15.12 -3.82
C ARG A 33 2.72 14.24 -4.84
N GLU A 34 3.62 13.36 -4.37
CA GLU A 34 4.34 12.42 -5.22
C GLU A 34 3.39 11.41 -5.89
N ALA A 35 2.43 10.87 -5.13
CA ALA A 35 1.42 9.95 -5.69
C ALA A 35 0.54 10.64 -6.74
N ARG A 36 0.15 11.90 -6.51
CA ARG A 36 -0.61 12.71 -7.47
C ARG A 36 0.17 12.89 -8.77
N GLN A 37 1.42 13.34 -8.69
CA GLN A 37 2.28 13.52 -9.86
C GLN A 37 2.45 12.21 -10.65
N ALA A 38 2.75 11.11 -9.96
CA ALA A 38 2.92 9.80 -10.58
C ALA A 38 1.66 9.29 -11.29
N THR A 39 0.48 9.72 -10.85
CA THR A 39 -0.82 9.30 -11.41
C THR A 39 -1.44 10.32 -12.37
N GLY A 40 -0.69 11.34 -12.80
CA GLY A 40 -1.21 12.37 -13.70
C GLY A 40 -2.26 13.27 -13.08
N ARG A 41 -2.31 13.33 -11.73
CA ARG A 41 -3.16 14.24 -10.98
C ARG A 41 -2.40 15.53 -10.67
N ASN A 42 -3.15 16.62 -10.63
CA ASN A 42 -2.66 17.90 -10.17
C ASN A 42 -2.08 17.77 -8.73
N PRO A 43 -0.82 18.18 -8.48
CA PRO A 43 -0.17 17.99 -7.17
C PRO A 43 -0.90 18.70 -6.03
N GLU A 44 -1.58 19.81 -6.31
CA GLU A 44 -2.27 20.62 -5.30
C GLU A 44 -3.71 20.16 -5.11
N THR A 45 -4.43 19.83 -6.18
CA THR A 45 -5.88 19.56 -6.11
C THR A 45 -6.24 18.07 -6.09
N GLY A 46 -5.35 17.18 -6.52
CA GLY A 46 -5.62 15.74 -6.64
C GLY A 46 -6.55 15.34 -7.80
N ARG A 47 -6.96 16.30 -8.64
CA ARG A 47 -7.78 16.05 -9.83
C ARG A 47 -6.94 15.54 -10.99
N ILE A 48 -7.47 14.61 -11.77
CA ILE A 48 -6.83 14.15 -13.01
C ILE A 48 -6.96 15.28 -14.04
N GLU A 49 -5.83 15.72 -14.59
CA GLU A 49 -5.83 16.75 -15.63
C GLU A 49 -6.24 16.17 -16.99
N PRO A 50 -6.93 16.94 -17.86
CA PRO A 50 -7.22 16.52 -19.23
C PRO A 50 -5.96 16.03 -19.95
N GLY A 51 -6.06 14.89 -20.64
CA GLY A 51 -4.93 14.26 -21.33
C GLY A 51 -3.97 13.47 -20.44
N SER A 52 -4.12 13.51 -19.11
CA SER A 52 -3.25 12.76 -18.18
C SER A 52 -3.86 11.43 -17.69
N GLY A 53 -5.05 11.06 -18.19
CA GLY A 53 -5.79 9.88 -17.75
C GLY A 53 -5.01 8.56 -17.88
N ALA A 54 -4.15 8.43 -18.88
CA ALA A 54 -3.30 7.25 -19.09
C ALA A 54 -2.28 7.00 -17.96
N LEU A 55 -1.99 8.03 -17.13
CA LEU A 55 -1.11 7.90 -15.97
C LEU A 55 -1.86 7.39 -14.73
N SER A 56 -3.19 7.36 -14.73
CA SER A 56 -3.98 6.94 -13.56
C SER A 56 -3.78 5.46 -13.21
N GLY A 57 -3.35 4.64 -14.17
CA GLY A 57 -2.91 3.26 -13.99
C GLY A 57 -1.46 3.07 -13.52
N ASN A 58 -0.78 4.11 -13.03
CA ASN A 58 0.62 4.01 -12.61
C ASN A 58 0.80 3.22 -11.30
N TRP A 59 1.60 2.15 -11.36
CA TRP A 59 1.81 1.24 -10.22
C TRP A 59 2.58 1.91 -9.06
N LEU A 60 3.56 2.76 -9.37
CA LEU A 60 4.31 3.49 -8.34
C LEU A 60 3.40 4.53 -7.65
N GLY A 61 2.54 5.18 -8.42
CA GLY A 61 1.48 6.05 -7.89
C GLY A 61 0.53 5.30 -6.96
N ALA A 62 0.11 4.09 -7.34
CA ALA A 62 -0.70 3.21 -6.49
C ALA A 62 0.02 2.83 -5.17
N VAL A 63 1.32 2.53 -5.23
CA VAL A 63 2.14 2.32 -4.02
C VAL A 63 2.13 3.57 -3.13
N GLY A 64 2.33 4.76 -3.70
CA GLY A 64 2.27 6.02 -2.98
C GLY A 64 0.93 6.24 -2.27
N TYR A 65 -0.19 5.99 -2.95
CA TYR A 65 -1.51 6.08 -2.33
C TYR A 65 -1.76 5.03 -1.24
N LEU A 66 -1.32 3.79 -1.42
CA LEU A 66 -1.43 2.77 -0.37
C LEU A 66 -0.58 3.13 0.85
N MET A 67 0.60 3.72 0.66
CA MET A 67 1.44 4.24 1.75
C MET A 67 0.77 5.42 2.46
N LEU A 68 0.12 6.33 1.73
CA LEU A 68 -0.67 7.42 2.31
C LEU A 68 -1.75 6.86 3.24
N VAL A 69 -2.57 5.93 2.75
CA VAL A 69 -3.65 5.31 3.53
C VAL A 69 -3.09 4.56 4.76
N ASP A 70 -1.98 3.86 4.61
CA ASP A 70 -1.28 3.18 5.72
C ASP A 70 -0.78 4.16 6.80
N GLN A 71 -0.25 5.32 6.40
CA GLN A 71 0.12 6.39 7.33
C GLN A 71 -1.10 6.96 8.04
N VAL A 72 -2.19 7.21 7.31
CA VAL A 72 -3.44 7.73 7.89
C VAL A 72 -3.93 6.79 9.00
N GLY A 73 -4.02 5.48 8.74
CA GLY A 73 -4.53 4.53 9.72
C GLY A 73 -3.54 4.16 10.83
N SER A 74 -2.27 4.56 10.69
CA SER A 74 -1.26 4.45 11.75
C SER A 74 -1.35 5.59 12.74
N ALA A 75 -1.60 6.81 12.26
CA ALA A 75 -1.47 8.02 13.05
C ALA A 75 -2.80 8.64 13.47
N TYR A 76 -3.90 8.39 12.74
CA TYR A 76 -5.15 9.09 12.93
C TYR A 76 -6.33 8.16 13.21
N ARG A 77 -7.26 8.69 14.01
CA ARG A 77 -8.55 8.09 14.35
C ARG A 77 -9.53 9.23 14.64
N PRO A 78 -10.78 9.19 14.13
CA PRO A 78 -11.77 10.20 14.48
C PRO A 78 -12.03 10.27 15.99
N ALA A 79 -12.23 11.47 16.51
CA ALA A 79 -12.53 11.68 17.93
C ALA A 79 -13.84 10.97 18.32
N GLY A 80 -13.87 10.36 19.50
CA GLY A 80 -15.05 9.62 19.99
C GLY A 80 -15.28 8.25 19.33
N VAL A 81 -14.54 7.89 18.28
CA VAL A 81 -14.66 6.59 17.63
C VAL A 81 -13.71 5.57 18.28
N PRO A 82 -14.19 4.36 18.65
CA PRO A 82 -13.35 3.31 19.22
C PRO A 82 -12.16 2.90 18.32
N ALA A 83 -11.11 2.37 18.95
CA ALA A 83 -10.02 1.72 18.22
C ALA A 83 -10.56 0.49 17.46
N VAL A 84 -10.31 0.42 16.15
CA VAL A 84 -10.64 -0.76 15.34
C VAL A 84 -9.38 -1.61 15.17
N PRO A 85 -9.49 -2.96 15.25
CA PRO A 85 -8.34 -3.83 15.07
C PRO A 85 -7.90 -3.87 13.60
N GLY A 86 -6.74 -4.48 13.35
CA GLY A 86 -6.23 -4.72 12.00
C GLY A 86 -5.02 -3.88 11.63
N PRO A 87 -4.42 -4.15 10.45
CA PRO A 87 -3.28 -3.40 9.93
C PRO A 87 -3.68 -1.95 9.62
N PRO A 88 -2.71 -1.01 9.56
CA PRO A 88 -3.04 0.41 9.45
C PRO A 88 -3.88 0.76 8.23
N VAL A 89 -3.59 0.21 7.05
CA VAL A 89 -4.43 0.42 5.86
C VAL A 89 -5.90 0.04 6.11
N VAL A 90 -6.17 -1.10 6.76
CA VAL A 90 -7.55 -1.55 7.06
C VAL A 90 -8.21 -0.63 8.08
N ARG A 91 -7.46 -0.14 9.09
CA ARG A 91 -7.99 0.84 10.06
C ARG A 91 -8.37 2.15 9.38
N ALA A 92 -7.52 2.67 8.48
CA ALA A 92 -7.83 3.87 7.71
C ALA A 92 -9.11 3.69 6.89
N LEU A 93 -9.25 2.57 6.19
CA LEU A 93 -10.44 2.29 5.39
C LEU A 93 -11.70 2.16 6.26
N ARG A 94 -11.62 1.53 7.44
CA ARG A 94 -12.75 1.47 8.38
C ARG A 94 -13.18 2.85 8.90
N TYR A 95 -12.22 3.73 9.17
CA TYR A 95 -12.53 5.07 9.69
C TYR A 95 -12.98 6.06 8.62
N PHE A 96 -12.29 6.07 7.49
CA PHE A 96 -12.42 7.12 6.49
C PHE A 96 -13.06 6.63 5.19
N ALA A 97 -13.26 5.33 4.98
CA ALA A 97 -13.92 4.80 3.79
C ALA A 97 -14.88 3.64 4.14
N PRO A 98 -15.90 3.88 4.99
CA PRO A 98 -16.77 2.82 5.49
C PRO A 98 -17.54 2.06 4.40
N GLY A 99 -17.71 2.66 3.21
CA GLY A 99 -18.34 2.03 2.04
C GLY A 99 -17.49 0.95 1.35
N VAL A 100 -16.20 0.83 1.66
CA VAL A 100 -15.37 -0.28 1.17
C VAL A 100 -15.64 -1.50 2.07
N GLY A 101 -16.13 -2.61 1.52
CA GLY A 101 -16.44 -3.82 2.29
C GLY A 101 -15.20 -4.52 2.86
N GLU A 102 -15.41 -5.44 3.80
CA GLU A 102 -14.31 -6.14 4.47
C GLU A 102 -13.45 -6.99 3.51
N PRO A 103 -14.02 -7.78 2.57
CA PRO A 103 -13.22 -8.51 1.61
C PRO A 103 -12.38 -7.60 0.70
N GLU A 104 -12.90 -6.44 0.28
CA GLU A 104 -12.14 -5.46 -0.50
C GLU A 104 -11.01 -4.83 0.31
N ARG A 105 -11.23 -4.53 1.60
CA ARG A 105 -10.17 -4.01 2.49
C ARG A 105 -9.02 -4.99 2.62
N GLU A 106 -9.32 -6.28 2.80
CA GLU A 106 -8.31 -7.33 2.90
C GLU A 106 -7.57 -7.53 1.57
N ALA A 107 -8.28 -7.45 0.44
CA ALA A 107 -7.66 -7.47 -0.90
C ALA A 107 -6.72 -6.27 -1.12
N LEU A 108 -7.11 -5.05 -0.72
CA LEU A 108 -6.26 -3.86 -0.80
C LEU A 108 -5.04 -3.95 0.12
N TYR A 109 -5.20 -4.53 1.30
CA TYR A 109 -4.07 -4.81 2.20
C TYR A 109 -3.10 -5.84 1.58
N ALA A 110 -3.62 -6.93 1.02
CA ALA A 110 -2.83 -7.94 0.33
C ALA A 110 -2.10 -7.35 -0.88
N LEU A 111 -2.75 -6.49 -1.68
CA LEU A 111 -2.13 -5.77 -2.78
C LEU A 111 -1.01 -4.85 -2.30
N ARG A 112 -1.24 -4.09 -1.21
CA ARG A 112 -0.19 -3.26 -0.58
C ARG A 112 1.01 -4.10 -0.21
N CYS A 113 0.81 -5.26 0.41
CA CYS A 113 1.91 -6.15 0.77
C CYS A 113 2.69 -6.62 -0.47
N SER A 114 1.99 -7.11 -1.51
CA SER A 114 2.63 -7.59 -2.74
C SER A 114 3.40 -6.50 -3.49
N LEU A 115 2.83 -5.29 -3.61
CA LEU A 115 3.49 -4.18 -4.29
C LEU A 115 4.67 -3.61 -3.49
N VAL A 116 4.53 -3.44 -2.17
CA VAL A 116 5.58 -2.79 -1.35
C VAL A 116 6.76 -3.72 -1.08
N HIS A 117 6.51 -5.03 -0.90
CA HIS A 117 7.58 -5.96 -0.56
C HIS A 117 8.30 -6.53 -1.78
N ASP A 118 7.55 -6.85 -2.84
CA ASP A 118 8.08 -7.60 -3.98
C ASP A 118 7.77 -6.92 -5.33
N PHE A 119 7.12 -5.75 -5.31
CA PHE A 119 6.60 -5.08 -6.52
C PHE A 119 5.82 -6.04 -7.44
N GLY A 120 5.09 -6.98 -6.83
CA GLY A 120 4.43 -8.09 -7.50
C GLY A 120 2.91 -8.04 -7.39
N LEU A 121 2.26 -8.94 -8.12
CA LEU A 121 0.79 -9.07 -8.19
C LEU A 121 0.28 -10.37 -7.57
N VAL A 122 1.08 -11.02 -6.74
CA VAL A 122 0.70 -12.26 -6.06
C VAL A 122 0.86 -12.07 -4.57
N SER A 123 -0.15 -12.46 -3.82
CA SER A 123 -0.17 -12.48 -2.36
C SER A 123 -0.59 -13.87 -1.93
N VAL A 124 0.27 -14.56 -1.19
CA VAL A 124 -0.06 -15.85 -0.57
C VAL A 124 -0.07 -15.61 0.93
N GLY A 125 -1.27 -15.47 1.49
CA GLY A 125 -1.49 -15.07 2.86
C GLY A 125 -2.41 -16.05 3.61
N GLY A 126 -2.89 -15.61 4.77
CA GLY A 126 -3.97 -16.30 5.48
C GLY A 126 -5.33 -16.18 4.76
N PRO A 127 -6.41 -16.69 5.37
CA PRO A 127 -7.76 -16.57 4.84
C PRO A 127 -8.09 -15.12 4.45
N GLY A 128 -8.64 -14.93 3.24
CA GLY A 128 -9.00 -13.62 2.71
C GLY A 128 -7.84 -12.73 2.23
N ARG A 129 -6.59 -13.23 2.23
CA ARG A 129 -5.40 -12.50 1.75
C ARG A 129 -4.63 -13.22 0.65
N THR A 130 -5.15 -14.35 0.18
CA THR A 130 -4.57 -15.08 -0.94
C THR A 130 -5.20 -14.60 -2.23
N HIS A 131 -4.42 -13.89 -3.04
CA HIS A 131 -4.87 -13.27 -4.28
C HIS A 131 -3.76 -13.32 -5.33
N HIS A 132 -4.11 -13.54 -6.59
CA HIS A 132 -3.37 -12.96 -7.69
C HIS A 132 -4.19 -11.81 -8.28
N PHE A 133 -3.51 -10.70 -8.51
CA PHE A 133 -4.11 -9.46 -8.90
C PHE A 133 -4.03 -9.26 -10.41
N MET A 134 -5.07 -8.65 -10.96
CA MET A 134 -5.02 -7.98 -12.25
C MET A 134 -5.35 -6.52 -12.01
N LEU A 135 -4.61 -5.63 -12.67
CA LEU A 135 -4.75 -4.19 -12.49
C LEU A 135 -5.39 -3.59 -13.74
N ASP A 136 -6.31 -2.66 -13.53
CA ASP A 136 -6.90 -1.83 -14.59
C ASP A 136 -7.02 -0.38 -14.11
N ASP A 137 -7.44 0.51 -15.00
CA ASP A 137 -7.63 1.94 -14.74
C ASP A 137 -8.92 2.48 -15.38
N ALA A 138 -9.89 1.58 -15.62
CA ALA A 138 -11.14 1.91 -16.28
C ALA A 138 -11.91 3.01 -15.53
N GLU A 139 -12.43 3.98 -16.27
CA GLU A 139 -13.22 5.06 -15.69
C GLU A 139 -14.56 4.55 -15.14
N GLY A 140 -14.91 4.95 -13.91
CA GLY A 140 -16.15 4.56 -13.25
C GLY A 140 -16.23 3.09 -12.78
N GLY A 141 -15.15 2.33 -12.92
CA GLY A 141 -15.07 0.95 -12.43
C GLY A 141 -15.06 0.85 -10.90
N PRO A 142 -15.44 -0.32 -10.33
CA PRO A 142 -15.29 -0.56 -8.89
C PRO A 142 -13.81 -0.61 -8.52
N ILE A 143 -13.46 -0.16 -7.31
CA ILE A 143 -12.07 -0.22 -6.84
C ILE A 143 -11.52 -1.65 -6.79
N VAL A 144 -12.34 -2.60 -6.33
CA VAL A 144 -11.99 -4.02 -6.27
C VAL A 144 -13.15 -4.79 -6.86
N ARG A 145 -12.84 -5.73 -7.76
CA ARG A 145 -13.76 -6.78 -8.21
C ARG A 145 -13.17 -8.12 -7.81
N LEU A 146 -13.80 -8.72 -6.80
CA LEU A 146 -13.46 -10.06 -6.32
C LEU A 146 -13.90 -11.10 -7.34
N PRO A 147 -13.14 -12.20 -7.50
CA PRO A 147 -13.55 -13.29 -8.36
C PRO A 147 -14.71 -14.08 -7.74
N PRO A 148 -15.54 -14.76 -8.55
CA PRO A 148 -16.53 -15.72 -8.04
C PRO A 148 -15.88 -16.87 -7.27
N GLU A 149 -14.69 -17.30 -7.68
CA GLU A 149 -13.89 -18.31 -7.01
C GLU A 149 -12.52 -17.74 -6.62
N PRO A 150 -12.17 -17.69 -5.32
CA PRO A 150 -10.86 -17.24 -4.88
C PRO A 150 -9.74 -18.12 -5.42
N TRP A 151 -8.59 -17.51 -5.72
CA TRP A 151 -7.39 -18.26 -6.03
C TRP A 151 -6.89 -19.05 -4.82
N ASP A 152 -6.43 -20.27 -5.07
CA ASP A 152 -6.02 -21.23 -4.04
C ASP A 152 -4.55 -21.10 -3.60
N GLY A 153 -3.83 -20.10 -4.11
CA GLY A 153 -2.42 -19.87 -3.80
C GLY A 153 -1.44 -20.68 -4.67
N ARG A 154 -1.93 -21.50 -5.61
CA ARG A 154 -1.07 -22.29 -6.50
C ARG A 154 -0.81 -21.58 -7.81
N ALA A 155 0.46 -21.31 -8.13
CA ALA A 155 0.84 -20.56 -9.33
C ALA A 155 0.31 -21.17 -10.65
N GLY A 156 0.23 -22.50 -10.74
CA GLY A 156 -0.34 -23.20 -11.91
C GLY A 156 -1.84 -23.00 -12.10
N HIS A 157 -2.55 -22.47 -11.09
CA HIS A 157 -3.99 -22.23 -11.10
C HIS A 157 -4.33 -20.73 -11.26
N CYS A 158 -3.36 -19.86 -11.54
CA CYS A 158 -3.63 -18.45 -11.84
C CYS A 158 -4.39 -18.34 -13.17
N ARG A 159 -5.66 -17.92 -13.10
CA ARG A 159 -6.55 -17.73 -14.26
C ARG A 159 -7.21 -16.36 -14.19
N ARG A 160 -7.76 -15.89 -15.30
CA ARG A 160 -8.44 -14.59 -15.33
C ARG A 160 -9.72 -14.59 -14.47
N PHE A 161 -10.42 -15.72 -14.40
CA PHE A 161 -11.71 -15.85 -13.69
C PHE A 161 -11.55 -15.89 -12.17
N ASN A 162 -10.40 -16.32 -11.65
CA ASN A 162 -10.10 -16.34 -10.22
C ASN A 162 -9.20 -15.17 -9.78
N ALA A 163 -8.95 -14.20 -10.67
CA ALA A 163 -8.15 -13.02 -10.37
C ALA A 163 -8.96 -11.98 -9.59
N THR A 164 -8.32 -11.34 -8.62
CA THR A 164 -8.85 -10.13 -7.97
C THR A 164 -8.46 -8.93 -8.81
N TRP A 165 -9.45 -8.22 -9.35
CA TRP A 165 -9.19 -7.03 -10.16
C TRP A 165 -9.16 -5.79 -9.27
N VAL A 166 -8.15 -4.95 -9.43
CA VAL A 166 -8.05 -3.67 -8.71
C VAL A 166 -7.90 -2.53 -9.71
N ASN A 167 -8.83 -1.58 -9.63
CA ASN A 167 -8.83 -0.38 -10.44
C ASN A 167 -7.96 0.69 -9.79
N LEU A 168 -6.81 0.99 -10.39
CA LEU A 168 -5.82 1.91 -9.84
C LEU A 168 -6.27 3.37 -9.87
N ARG A 169 -7.11 3.75 -10.85
CA ARG A 169 -7.71 5.08 -10.90
C ARG A 169 -8.63 5.31 -9.71
N ALA A 170 -9.54 4.35 -9.46
CA ALA A 170 -10.45 4.35 -8.32
C ALA A 170 -9.71 4.22 -6.98
N LEU A 171 -8.59 3.50 -6.92
CA LEU A 171 -7.72 3.47 -5.74
C LEU A 171 -7.15 4.85 -5.42
N GLY A 172 -6.72 5.60 -6.43
CA GLY A 172 -6.31 6.99 -6.26
C GLY A 172 -7.45 7.87 -5.72
N ASP A 173 -8.66 7.75 -6.28
CA ASP A 173 -9.84 8.49 -5.82
C ASP A 173 -10.20 8.16 -4.37
N LEU A 174 -10.11 6.88 -3.98
CA LEU A 174 -10.31 6.44 -2.61
C LEU A 174 -9.30 7.08 -1.66
N ALA A 175 -8.01 7.09 -2.03
CA ALA A 175 -6.97 7.66 -1.18
C ALA A 175 -7.13 9.19 -1.02
N GLU A 176 -7.55 9.88 -2.09
CA GLU A 176 -7.93 11.29 -2.04
C GLU A 176 -9.14 11.53 -1.13
N ASP A 177 -10.16 10.66 -1.17
CA ASP A 177 -11.33 10.74 -0.26
C ASP A 177 -10.93 10.54 1.21
N VAL A 178 -10.07 9.55 1.48
CA VAL A 178 -9.51 9.30 2.82
C VAL A 178 -8.78 10.54 3.33
N PHE A 179 -7.90 11.13 2.52
CA PHE A 179 -7.17 12.34 2.90
C PHE A 179 -8.11 13.54 3.11
N ARG A 180 -9.11 13.71 2.24
CA ARG A 180 -10.10 14.79 2.38
C ARG A 180 -10.87 14.70 3.69
N ARG A 181 -11.38 13.52 4.05
CA ARG A 181 -12.09 13.30 5.32
C ARG A 181 -11.20 13.47 6.54
N LEU A 182 -9.92 13.11 6.43
CA LEU A 182 -8.95 13.40 7.47
C LEU A 182 -8.81 14.92 7.68
N SER A 183 -8.70 15.70 6.59
CA SER A 183 -8.55 17.15 6.65
C SER A 183 -9.77 17.90 7.20
N THR A 184 -10.94 17.27 7.18
CA THR A 184 -12.17 17.81 7.77
C THR A 184 -12.42 17.36 9.21
N LEU A 185 -11.52 16.59 9.82
CA LEU A 185 -11.68 16.25 11.23
C LEU A 185 -11.63 17.54 12.07
N PRO A 186 -12.54 17.69 13.04
CA PRO A 186 -12.46 18.82 13.96
C PRO A 186 -11.13 18.75 14.70
N GLU A 187 -10.50 19.89 14.93
CA GLU A 187 -9.36 19.94 15.83
C GLU A 187 -9.79 19.35 17.18
N PRO A 188 -8.96 18.49 17.79
CA PRO A 188 -9.26 18.00 19.12
C PRO A 188 -9.43 19.23 20.00
N ALA A 189 -10.62 19.40 20.60
CA ALA A 189 -10.91 20.51 21.50
C ALA A 189 -9.72 20.65 22.44
N ALA A 190 -8.98 21.75 22.30
CA ALA A 190 -7.70 21.92 22.98
C ALA A 190 -7.90 21.55 24.44
N ALA A 191 -7.13 20.56 24.92
CA ALA A 191 -7.22 20.12 26.30
C ALA A 191 -7.12 21.37 27.17
N ARG A 192 -8.22 21.73 27.84
CA ARG A 192 -8.28 22.95 28.65
C ARG A 192 -7.05 22.94 29.57
N PRO A 193 -6.18 23.97 29.51
CA PRO A 193 -5.00 24.02 30.37
C PRO A 193 -5.49 24.05 31.82
N GLY A 194 -5.37 22.92 32.54
CA GLY A 194 -5.88 22.83 33.91
C GLY A 194 -6.07 21.43 34.49
N ARG A 195 -6.01 20.34 33.72
CA ARG A 195 -6.03 18.99 34.29
C ARG A 195 -4.64 18.35 34.22
N PRO A 196 -3.91 18.19 35.34
CA PRO A 196 -2.63 17.49 35.32
C PRO A 196 -2.86 16.05 34.84
N ALA A 197 -2.14 15.66 33.79
CA ALA A 197 -2.17 14.31 33.27
C ALA A 197 -1.58 13.37 34.33
N SER A 198 -2.40 12.45 34.86
CA SER A 198 -1.86 11.29 35.57
C SER A 198 -0.99 10.48 34.61
N PRO A 199 0.22 10.06 35.01
CA PRO A 199 1.08 9.26 34.16
C PRO A 199 0.48 7.86 34.02
N VAL A 200 -0.28 7.64 32.96
CA VAL A 200 -0.65 6.29 32.53
C VAL A 200 0.53 5.75 31.72
N LEU A 201 1.37 4.95 32.39
CA LEU A 201 2.36 4.10 31.75
C LEU A 201 1.68 3.26 30.66
N ARG A 202 2.18 3.38 29.42
CA ARG A 202 1.77 2.52 28.30
C ARG A 202 2.52 1.19 28.40
N ASP A 203 1.91 0.21 29.04
CA ASP A 203 2.26 -1.20 28.84
C ASP A 203 1.57 -1.69 27.55
N GLY A 204 2.23 -1.49 26.42
CA GLY A 204 1.88 -2.16 25.17
C GLY A 204 2.74 -3.41 25.00
N PRO A 205 2.17 -4.59 24.69
CA PRO A 205 2.98 -5.80 24.49
C PRO A 205 3.90 -5.65 23.28
N ALA A 206 5.13 -6.17 23.43
CA ALA A 206 6.13 -6.23 22.37
C ALA A 206 5.55 -6.90 21.12
N ARG A 207 5.73 -6.25 19.96
CA ARG A 207 5.31 -6.81 18.67
C ARG A 207 6.11 -8.10 18.38
N PRO A 208 5.47 -9.20 17.93
CA PRO A 208 6.20 -10.38 17.51
C PRO A 208 7.02 -10.08 16.25
N ALA A 209 8.28 -10.52 16.25
CA ALA A 209 9.17 -10.43 15.11
C ALA A 209 8.60 -11.26 13.94
N TYR A 210 8.39 -10.62 12.80
CA TYR A 210 7.97 -11.29 11.57
C TYR A 210 9.14 -12.15 11.05
N ARG A 211 9.12 -13.46 11.34
CA ARG A 211 10.08 -14.42 10.77
C ARG A 211 9.75 -14.62 9.29
N ARG A 212 10.62 -14.11 8.41
CA ARG A 212 10.62 -14.39 6.97
C ARG A 212 11.01 -15.85 6.75
N ALA A 213 10.07 -16.70 6.34
CA ALA A 213 10.39 -18.02 5.82
C ALA A 213 10.97 -17.83 4.42
N LEU A 214 12.29 -17.73 4.31
CA LEU A 214 12.98 -17.90 3.04
C LEU A 214 13.03 -19.41 2.76
N SER A 215 12.19 -19.86 1.82
CA SER A 215 12.26 -21.21 1.25
C SER A 215 13.52 -21.31 0.38
N THR A 216 14.65 -21.71 0.96
CA THR A 216 15.78 -22.24 0.21
C THR A 216 15.45 -23.66 -0.24
N ARG A 217 15.11 -23.81 -1.53
CA ARG A 217 15.01 -25.11 -2.18
C ARG A 217 16.43 -25.62 -2.42
N ALA A 218 16.90 -26.56 -1.61
CA ALA A 218 18.11 -27.32 -1.88
C ALA A 218 17.81 -28.32 -3.00
N ALA A 219 18.62 -28.28 -4.06
CA ALA A 219 18.66 -29.33 -5.08
C ALA A 219 19.30 -30.58 -4.45
N SER A 220 18.53 -31.63 -4.20
CA SER A 220 19.08 -32.96 -3.99
C SER A 220 19.19 -33.65 -5.35
N GLY A 221 20.42 -33.83 -5.82
CA GLY A 221 20.71 -34.69 -6.94
C GLY A 221 20.59 -36.15 -6.52
N ASP A 222 19.67 -36.88 -7.14
CA ASP A 222 19.64 -38.34 -7.10
C ASP A 222 20.60 -38.89 -8.15
N ARG A 223 21.69 -39.50 -7.67
CA ARG A 223 22.54 -40.41 -8.47
C ARG A 223 21.81 -41.75 -8.58
N LYS A 224 21.53 -42.19 -9.81
CA LYS A 224 21.22 -43.61 -10.07
C LYS A 224 22.47 -44.46 -9.82
N PRO A 225 22.37 -45.61 -9.13
CA PRO A 225 23.44 -46.59 -9.11
C PRO A 225 23.50 -47.33 -10.45
N VAL A 226 24.71 -47.45 -10.99
CA VAL A 226 25.06 -48.36 -12.06
C VAL A 226 25.14 -49.76 -11.45
N GLY A 227 24.15 -50.59 -11.72
CA GLY A 227 24.21 -52.03 -11.45
C GLY A 227 24.80 -52.73 -12.67
N GLY A 228 26.06 -53.16 -12.57
CA GLY A 228 26.63 -54.19 -13.42
C GLY A 228 26.46 -55.56 -12.79
N GLY A 229 26.39 -56.61 -13.61
CA GLY A 229 26.46 -57.99 -13.15
C GLY A 229 25.79 -58.99 -14.07
N THR A 230 26.58 -59.48 -15.03
CA THR A 230 26.62 -60.83 -15.64
C THR A 230 25.33 -61.47 -16.12
#